data_AF-A0A1F4UNJ9-F1
#
_entry.id   AF-A0A1F4UNJ9-F1
#
_cell.length_a   1.000
_cell.length_b   1.000
_cell.length_c   1.000
_cell.angle_alpha   90.00
_cell.angle_beta   90.00
_cell.angle_gamma   90.00
#
_symmetry.space_group_name_H-M   'P 1'
#
loop_
_entity.id
_entity.type
_entity.pdbx_description
1 polymer ?
#
loop_
_entity_poly.entity_id
_entity_poly.type
_entity_poly.pdbx_seq_one_letter_code
_entity_poly.pdbx_strand_id
1 'polypeptide(L)'
;MTNPKKHLITFAGPVGSSKSPIAYYLSHKLNLPIFNNDTIRTEITEDLIVFDQDEYIRRRDLRLKDLLDKNASFIYDASVDREWKNKYKIVNEYKYKYFIISLDLSKDLLLKLYNAKGYHESVERLEQLFIDHQNFLSEYSSIVGIHITDDNFYNRLEICYDAVFKWLKK
;
A
#
# COMPACT_ATOMS: atom_id res chain seq x y z
N MET A 1 -22.99 -0.24 22.65
CA MET A 1 -22.78 -0.73 21.28
C MET A 1 -21.28 -0.71 21.00
N THR A 2 -20.65 -1.86 20.77
CA THR A 2 -19.23 -1.92 20.39
C THR A 2 -19.10 -1.34 18.98
N ASN A 3 -18.36 -0.25 18.84
CA ASN A 3 -18.05 0.34 17.54
C ASN A 3 -17.41 -0.76 16.67
N PRO A 4 -17.88 -1.02 15.43
CA PRO A 4 -17.26 -2.03 14.57
C PRO A 4 -15.76 -1.76 14.47
N LYS A 5 -14.95 -2.83 14.58
CA LYS A 5 -13.48 -2.72 14.46
C LYS A 5 -13.17 -2.10 13.09
N LYS A 6 -12.38 -1.02 13.08
CA LYS A 6 -11.97 -0.33 11.85
C LYS A 6 -10.70 -0.99 11.33
N HIS A 7 -10.66 -1.26 10.04
CA HIS A 7 -9.59 -2.01 9.42
C HIS A 7 -8.88 -1.17 8.36
N LEU A 8 -7.55 -1.14 8.44
CA LEU A 8 -6.66 -0.58 7.44
C LEU A 8 -5.87 -1.73 6.80
N ILE A 9 -5.97 -1.88 5.49
CA ILE A 9 -5.07 -2.76 4.74
C ILE A 9 -4.08 -1.89 3.99
N THR A 10 -2.80 -2.18 4.07
CA THR A 10 -1.74 -1.40 3.41
C THR A 10 -0.66 -2.31 2.86
N PHE A 11 0.27 -1.74 2.11
CA PHE A 11 1.29 -2.50 1.40
C PHE A 11 2.71 -2.06 1.77
N ALA A 12 3.63 -3.02 1.79
CA ALA A 12 5.07 -2.79 1.74
C ALA A 12 5.61 -3.37 0.43
N GLY A 13 6.63 -2.75 -0.14
CA GLY A 13 7.29 -3.24 -1.35
C GLY A 13 7.57 -2.16 -2.40
N PRO A 14 8.56 -2.39 -3.28
CA PRO A 14 9.00 -1.45 -4.31
C PRO A 14 7.89 -0.97 -5.24
N VAL A 15 7.99 0.24 -5.81
CA VAL A 15 7.07 0.73 -6.85
C VAL A 15 6.90 -0.33 -7.95
N GLY A 16 5.71 -0.47 -8.55
CA GLY A 16 5.49 -1.46 -9.61
C GLY A 16 5.36 -2.93 -9.18
N SER A 17 5.53 -3.26 -7.89
CA SER A 17 5.45 -4.63 -7.31
C SER A 17 4.05 -5.27 -7.27
N SER A 18 3.07 -4.74 -8.02
CA SER A 18 1.68 -5.24 -8.07
C SER A 18 0.77 -4.92 -6.87
N LYS A 19 1.09 -3.88 -6.08
CA LYS A 19 0.22 -3.37 -5.00
C LYS A 19 -1.19 -3.01 -5.49
N SER A 20 -1.31 -2.10 -6.46
CA SER A 20 -2.63 -1.66 -6.94
C SER A 20 -3.49 -2.80 -7.49
N PRO A 21 -2.99 -3.75 -8.31
CA PRO A 21 -3.77 -4.94 -8.67
C PRO A 21 -4.33 -5.72 -7.46
N ILE A 22 -3.54 -5.88 -6.38
CA ILE A 22 -4.01 -6.51 -5.15
C ILE A 22 -5.07 -5.62 -4.48
N ALA A 23 -4.83 -4.31 -4.37
CA ALA A 23 -5.77 -3.36 -3.76
C ALA A 23 -7.14 -3.39 -4.44
N TYR A 24 -7.19 -3.34 -5.78
CA TYR A 24 -8.44 -3.41 -6.54
C TYR A 24 -9.12 -4.77 -6.42
N TYR A 25 -8.35 -5.86 -6.44
CA TYR A 25 -8.91 -7.20 -6.22
C TYR A 25 -9.57 -7.33 -4.85
N LEU A 26 -8.88 -6.90 -3.79
CA LEU A 26 -9.39 -6.89 -2.42
C LEU A 26 -10.61 -5.96 -2.28
N SER A 27 -10.56 -4.77 -2.87
CA SER A 27 -11.66 -3.82 -2.86
C SER A 27 -12.94 -4.43 -3.41
N HIS A 28 -12.84 -5.07 -4.58
CA HIS A 28 -13.96 -5.76 -5.21
C HIS A 28 -14.49 -6.91 -4.35
N LYS A 29 -13.61 -7.74 -3.79
CA LYS A 29 -14.01 -8.93 -3.02
C LYS A 29 -14.55 -8.62 -1.62
N LEU A 30 -14.06 -7.56 -0.99
CA LEU A 30 -14.35 -7.22 0.41
C LEU A 30 -15.27 -5.99 0.55
N ASN A 31 -15.64 -5.36 -0.55
CA ASN A 31 -16.39 -4.09 -0.59
C ASN A 31 -15.73 -3.00 0.27
N LEU A 32 -14.41 -2.86 0.12
CA LEU A 32 -13.61 -1.86 0.85
C LEU A 32 -13.19 -0.73 -0.10
N PRO A 33 -13.35 0.54 0.28
CA PRO A 33 -12.86 1.66 -0.52
C PRO A 33 -11.33 1.67 -0.57
N ILE A 34 -10.78 2.20 -1.66
CA ILE A 34 -9.34 2.39 -1.84
C ILE A 34 -9.02 3.87 -1.65
N PHE A 35 -8.05 4.16 -0.80
CA PHE A 35 -7.36 5.44 -0.75
C PHE A 35 -6.03 5.30 -1.51
N ASN A 36 -5.99 5.83 -2.74
CA ASN A 36 -4.84 5.69 -3.64
C ASN A 36 -4.11 7.04 -3.76
N ASN A 37 -2.82 7.06 -3.39
CA ASN A 37 -2.02 8.29 -3.44
C ASN A 37 -1.68 8.72 -4.87
N ASP A 38 -1.46 7.78 -5.79
CA ASP A 38 -1.09 8.07 -7.18
C ASP A 38 -2.24 8.73 -7.93
N THR A 39 -3.49 8.37 -7.62
CA THR A 39 -4.69 9.06 -8.14
C THR A 39 -4.72 10.52 -7.71
N ILE A 40 -4.36 10.81 -6.45
CA ILE A 40 -4.29 12.20 -5.94
C ILE A 40 -3.15 12.97 -6.62
N ARG A 41 -1.98 12.33 -6.83
CA ARG A 41 -0.87 12.95 -7.58
C ARG A 41 -1.27 13.27 -9.02
N THR A 42 -1.98 12.34 -9.67
CA THR A 42 -2.47 12.48 -11.05
C THR A 42 -3.45 13.64 -11.14
N GLU A 43 -4.49 13.65 -10.29
CA GLU A 43 -5.47 14.74 -10.21
C GLU A 43 -4.81 16.11 -10.08
N ILE A 44 -3.81 16.25 -9.20
CA ILE A 44 -3.13 17.54 -8.99
C ILE A 44 -2.30 17.93 -10.21
N THR A 45 -1.63 16.95 -10.83
CA THR A 45 -0.85 17.21 -12.05
C THR A 45 -1.76 17.60 -13.20
N GLU A 46 -2.96 17.02 -13.30
CA GLU A 46 -3.98 17.38 -14.28
C GLU A 46 -4.57 18.78 -14.02
N ASP A 47 -4.88 19.09 -12.76
CA ASP A 47 -5.44 20.39 -12.35
C ASP A 47 -4.45 21.55 -12.55
N LEU A 48 -3.18 21.34 -12.23
CA LEU A 48 -2.14 22.38 -12.22
C LEU A 48 -1.22 22.34 -13.43
N ILE A 49 -1.32 21.29 -14.27
CA ILE A 49 -0.40 20.99 -15.39
C ILE A 49 1.06 20.76 -14.94
N VAL A 50 1.30 20.72 -13.63
CA VAL A 50 2.58 20.45 -13.00
C VAL A 50 2.34 19.76 -11.67
N PHE A 51 3.26 18.89 -11.27
CA PHE A 51 3.18 18.27 -9.94
C PHE A 51 3.57 19.27 -8.85
N ASP A 52 2.61 19.65 -8.01
CA ASP A 52 2.82 20.44 -6.80
C ASP A 52 2.83 19.54 -5.55
N GLN A 53 3.97 19.49 -4.87
CA GLN A 53 4.20 18.63 -3.71
C GLN A 53 3.40 19.09 -2.47
N ASP A 54 3.25 20.39 -2.26
CA ASP A 54 2.58 20.94 -1.09
C ASP A 54 1.06 20.76 -1.23
N GLU A 55 0.52 20.99 -2.42
CA GLU A 55 -0.88 20.72 -2.72
C GLU A 55 -1.21 19.22 -2.62
N TYR A 56 -0.28 18.36 -3.04
CA TYR A 56 -0.40 16.91 -2.84
C TYR A 56 -0.50 16.52 -1.38
N ILE A 57 0.41 17.03 -0.54
CA ILE A 57 0.38 16.79 0.90
C ILE A 57 -0.96 17.27 1.48
N ARG A 58 -1.38 18.50 1.12
CA ARG A 58 -2.62 19.11 1.62
C ARG A 58 -3.85 18.28 1.26
N ARG A 59 -4.07 17.95 -0.03
CA ARG A 59 -5.24 17.18 -0.48
C ARG A 59 -5.24 15.75 0.06
N ARG A 60 -4.07 15.09 0.07
CA ARG A 60 -3.90 13.75 0.64
C ARG A 60 -4.29 13.73 2.10
N ASP A 61 -3.74 14.63 2.91
CA ASP A 61 -3.96 14.61 4.35
C ASP A 61 -5.39 15.03 4.72
N LEU A 62 -5.97 15.98 3.98
CA LEU A 62 -7.39 16.35 4.15
C LEU A 62 -8.32 15.15 3.90
N ARG A 63 -8.13 14.42 2.80
CA ARG A 63 -8.99 13.28 2.44
C ARG A 63 -8.75 12.07 3.34
N LEU A 64 -7.50 11.82 3.74
CA LEU A 64 -7.17 10.78 4.69
C LEU A 64 -7.83 11.07 6.04
N LYS A 65 -7.75 12.33 6.52
CA LYS A 65 -8.42 12.75 7.75
C LYS A 65 -9.93 12.55 7.70
N ASP A 66 -10.59 12.91 6.59
CA ASP A 66 -12.03 12.68 6.42
C ASP A 66 -12.42 11.20 6.52
N LEU A 67 -11.64 10.29 5.89
CA LEU A 67 -11.85 8.83 6.03
C LEU A 67 -11.68 8.36 7.47
N LEU A 68 -10.62 8.85 8.14
CA LEU A 68 -10.31 8.49 9.51
C LEU A 68 -11.40 8.96 10.48
N ASP A 69 -11.89 10.19 10.33
CA ASP A 69 -12.96 10.80 11.14
C ASP A 69 -14.30 10.07 10.94
N LYS A 70 -14.57 9.58 9.73
CA LYS A 70 -15.74 8.74 9.41
C LYS A 70 -15.63 7.30 9.93
N ASN A 71 -14.49 6.93 10.51
CA ASN A 71 -14.22 5.59 11.00
C ASN A 71 -14.35 4.49 9.93
N ALA A 72 -14.14 4.84 8.66
CA ALA A 72 -14.32 3.93 7.54
C ALA A 72 -13.17 2.92 7.46
N SER A 73 -13.45 1.63 7.28
CA SER A 73 -12.41 0.66 6.89
C SER A 73 -12.00 0.89 5.44
N PHE A 74 -10.71 0.80 5.12
CA PHE A 74 -10.20 1.10 3.78
C PHE A 74 -8.88 0.37 3.46
N ILE A 75 -8.57 0.34 2.16
CA ILE A 75 -7.30 -0.09 1.63
C ILE A 75 -6.48 1.15 1.30
N TYR A 76 -5.31 1.30 1.91
CA TYR A 76 -4.36 2.36 1.60
C TYR A 76 -3.38 1.86 0.53
N ASP A 77 -3.66 2.21 -0.72
CA ASP A 77 -2.84 1.84 -1.88
C ASP A 77 -1.65 2.79 -1.99
N ALA A 78 -0.66 2.53 -1.15
CA ALA A 78 0.68 3.11 -1.19
C ALA A 78 1.67 2.19 -0.47
N SER A 79 2.95 2.32 -0.78
CA SER A 79 4.00 1.63 -0.02
C SER A 79 4.24 2.32 1.32
N VAL A 80 4.40 1.53 2.38
CA VAL A 80 4.80 2.00 3.72
C VAL A 80 6.30 1.84 4.00
N ASP A 81 7.11 1.36 3.03
CA ASP A 81 8.52 1.03 3.25
C ASP A 81 9.30 2.15 3.97
N ARG A 82 9.07 3.41 3.58
CA ARG A 82 9.75 4.59 4.17
C ARG A 82 8.92 5.34 5.22
N GLU A 83 7.62 5.08 5.28
CA GLU A 83 6.65 5.94 5.98
C GLU A 83 5.93 5.24 7.13
N TRP A 84 6.20 3.95 7.36
CA TRP A 84 5.45 3.17 8.34
C TRP A 84 5.49 3.79 9.73
N LYS A 85 6.65 4.25 10.21
CA LYS A 85 6.76 4.91 11.53
C LYS A 85 5.85 6.13 11.67
N ASN A 86 5.69 6.92 10.62
CA ASN A 86 4.80 8.08 10.61
C ASN A 86 3.34 7.65 10.53
N LYS A 87 3.02 6.70 9.64
CA LYS A 87 1.66 6.17 9.48
C LYS A 87 1.16 5.44 10.72
N TYR A 88 2.03 4.71 11.41
CA TYR A 88 1.70 3.98 12.62
C TYR A 88 1.17 4.89 13.74
N LYS A 89 1.71 6.12 13.87
CA LYS A 89 1.21 7.11 14.83
C LYS A 89 -0.27 7.44 14.57
N ILE A 90 -0.62 7.70 13.31
CA ILE A 90 -1.99 8.01 12.88
C ILE A 90 -2.91 6.80 13.08
N VAL A 91 -2.45 5.60 12.69
CA VAL A 91 -3.19 4.34 12.87
C VAL A 91 -3.51 4.08 14.34
N ASN A 92 -2.54 4.30 15.22
CA ASN A 92 -2.70 4.13 16.66
C ASN A 92 -3.62 5.18 17.29
N GLU A 93 -3.48 6.45 16.89
CA GLU A 93 -4.35 7.55 17.34
C GLU A 93 -5.83 7.27 17.05
N TYR A 94 -6.15 6.84 15.82
CA TYR A 94 -7.50 6.52 15.40
C TYR A 94 -7.97 5.09 15.77
N LYS A 95 -7.10 4.32 16.42
CA LYS A 95 -7.32 2.95 16.90
C LYS A 95 -7.73 1.97 15.78
N TYR A 96 -7.10 2.11 14.61
CA TYR A 96 -7.30 1.17 13.51
C TYR A 96 -6.55 -0.13 13.78
N LYS A 97 -7.20 -1.26 13.48
CA LYS A 97 -6.47 -2.51 13.24
C LYS A 97 -5.85 -2.42 11.85
N TYR A 98 -4.62 -2.88 11.71
CA TYR A 98 -3.94 -2.86 10.41
C TYR A 98 -3.50 -4.24 9.96
N PHE A 99 -3.39 -4.41 8.64
CA PHE A 99 -2.83 -5.57 7.99
C PHE A 99 -1.89 -5.11 6.87
N ILE A 100 -0.63 -5.52 6.94
CA ILE A 100 0.39 -5.17 5.94
C ILE A 100 0.59 -6.36 5.00
N ILE A 101 0.41 -6.14 3.71
CA ILE A 101 0.76 -7.08 2.64
C ILE A 101 2.14 -6.67 2.12
N SER A 102 3.14 -7.53 2.29
CA SER A 102 4.51 -7.25 1.84
C SER A 102 4.81 -7.95 0.52
N LEU A 103 5.41 -7.22 -0.42
CA LEU A 103 5.80 -7.69 -1.75
C LEU A 103 7.33 -7.84 -1.80
N ASP A 104 7.80 -8.96 -1.28
CA ASP A 104 9.20 -9.32 -1.05
C ASP A 104 9.81 -9.93 -2.32
N LEU A 105 9.73 -9.19 -3.43
CA LEU A 105 10.14 -9.67 -4.74
C LEU A 105 11.64 -9.50 -4.95
N SER A 106 12.26 -10.45 -5.64
CA SER A 106 13.65 -10.34 -6.07
C SER A 106 13.84 -9.15 -7.02
N LYS A 107 15.07 -8.62 -7.06
CA LYS A 107 15.45 -7.58 -8.06
C LYS A 107 15.19 -8.07 -9.49
N ASP A 108 15.43 -9.34 -9.77
CA ASP A 108 15.25 -9.92 -11.10
C ASP A 108 13.78 -9.92 -11.52
N LEU A 109 12.88 -10.32 -10.63
CA LEU A 109 11.44 -10.27 -10.91
C LEU A 109 10.95 -8.83 -11.04
N LEU A 110 11.40 -7.92 -10.16
CA LEU A 110 11.07 -6.50 -10.25
C LEU A 110 11.50 -5.88 -11.59
N LEU A 111 12.72 -6.17 -12.04
CA LEU A 111 13.24 -5.68 -13.31
C LEU A 111 12.40 -6.20 -14.49
N LYS A 112 12.05 -7.50 -14.49
CA LYS A 112 11.14 -8.07 -15.51
C LYS A 112 9.79 -7.36 -15.51
N LEU A 113 9.23 -7.08 -14.33
CA LEU A 113 7.95 -6.36 -14.21
C LEU A 113 8.05 -4.91 -14.71
N TYR A 114 9.14 -4.20 -14.42
CA TYR A 114 9.32 -2.82 -14.87
C TYR A 114 9.44 -2.75 -16.39
N ASN A 115 10.24 -3.64 -16.98
CA ASN A 115 10.40 -3.72 -18.43
C ASN A 115 9.06 -4.04 -19.12
N ALA A 116 8.29 -4.99 -18.59
CA ALA A 116 6.98 -5.33 -19.14
C ALA A 116 5.95 -4.18 -19.05
N LYS A 117 6.10 -3.26 -18.09
CA LYS A 117 5.20 -2.12 -17.87
C LYS A 117 5.71 -0.81 -18.49
N GLY A 118 6.92 -0.78 -19.05
CA GLY A 118 7.55 0.44 -19.54
C GLY A 118 7.97 1.42 -18.43
N TYR A 119 8.24 0.94 -17.21
CA TYR A 119 8.58 1.78 -16.06
C TYR A 119 10.07 2.12 -16.03
N HIS A 120 10.57 2.80 -17.06
CA HIS A 120 12.00 3.11 -17.24
C HIS A 120 12.60 3.86 -16.04
N GLU A 121 11.88 4.85 -15.49
CA GLU A 121 12.34 5.59 -14.30
C GLU A 121 12.50 4.71 -13.05
N SER A 122 11.69 3.64 -12.94
CA SER A 122 11.80 2.70 -11.81
C SER A 122 12.99 1.76 -11.97
N VAL A 123 13.45 1.50 -13.19
CA VAL A 123 14.65 0.69 -13.46
C VAL A 123 15.89 1.40 -12.91
N GLU A 124 16.03 2.71 -13.16
CA GLU A 124 17.15 3.51 -12.64
C GLU A 124 17.18 3.57 -11.11
N ARG A 125 16.01 3.47 -10.48
CA ARG A 125 15.83 3.55 -9.02
C ARG A 125 15.73 2.18 -8.34
N LEU A 126 15.83 1.08 -9.08
CA LEU A 126 15.57 -0.27 -8.58
C LEU A 126 16.40 -0.58 -7.32
N GLU A 127 17.69 -0.23 -7.32
CA GLU A 127 18.58 -0.50 -6.20
C GLU A 127 18.09 0.18 -4.92
N GLN A 128 17.81 1.48 -4.98
CA GLN A 128 17.33 2.24 -3.82
C GLN A 128 15.97 1.72 -3.34
N LEU A 129 15.04 1.45 -4.28
CA LEU A 129 13.72 0.92 -3.92
C LEU A 129 13.80 -0.45 -3.24
N PHE A 130 14.74 -1.28 -3.68
CA PHE A 130 15.00 -2.57 -3.05
C PHE A 130 15.60 -2.40 -1.65
N ILE A 131 16.60 -1.53 -1.49
CA ILE A 131 17.22 -1.23 -0.19
C ILE A 131 16.18 -0.69 0.80
N ASP A 132 15.33 0.26 0.37
CA ASP A 132 14.26 0.80 1.21
C ASP A 132 13.35 -0.30 1.74
N HIS A 133 13.01 -1.27 0.89
CA HIS A 133 12.17 -2.40 1.27
C HIS A 133 12.88 -3.39 2.21
N GLN A 134 14.15 -3.69 1.97
CA GLN A 134 14.94 -4.53 2.88
C GLN A 134 15.09 -3.90 4.26
N ASN A 135 15.30 -2.57 4.32
CA ASN A 135 15.32 -1.82 5.56
C ASN A 135 13.99 -1.94 6.30
N PHE A 136 12.86 -1.75 5.60
CA PHE A 136 11.53 -1.97 6.18
C PHE A 136 11.38 -3.38 6.75
N LEU A 137 11.74 -4.42 6.00
CA LEU A 137 11.63 -5.80 6.46
C LEU A 137 12.50 -6.07 7.69
N SER A 138 13.72 -5.53 7.72
CA SER A 138 14.61 -5.70 8.88
C SER A 138 14.02 -5.14 10.18
N GLU A 139 13.24 -4.06 10.11
CA GLU A 139 12.67 -3.40 11.28
C GLU A 139 11.24 -3.88 11.60
N TYR A 140 10.45 -4.22 10.58
CA TYR A 140 9.00 -4.39 10.67
C TYR A 140 8.46 -5.72 10.14
N SER A 141 9.30 -6.70 9.79
CA SER A 141 8.82 -8.00 9.30
C SER A 141 7.84 -8.70 10.26
N SER A 142 8.02 -8.55 11.59
CA SER A 142 7.16 -9.19 12.59
C SER A 142 5.70 -8.70 12.62
N ILE A 143 5.41 -7.54 12.02
CA ILE A 143 4.06 -6.98 11.95
C ILE A 143 3.40 -7.16 10.57
N VAL A 144 4.12 -7.77 9.62
CA VAL A 144 3.59 -8.10 8.30
C VAL A 144 2.58 -9.24 8.42
N GLY A 145 1.44 -9.06 7.77
CA GLY A 145 0.35 -10.04 7.79
C GLY A 145 0.52 -11.17 6.79
N ILE A 146 1.12 -10.88 5.63
CA ILE A 146 1.46 -11.86 4.59
C ILE A 146 2.63 -11.35 3.74
N HIS A 147 3.50 -12.28 3.34
CA HIS A 147 4.62 -12.03 2.43
C HIS A 147 4.35 -12.68 1.08
N ILE A 148 4.46 -11.89 0.02
CA ILE A 148 4.41 -12.33 -1.37
C ILE A 148 5.84 -12.34 -1.91
N THR A 149 6.33 -13.51 -2.29
CA THR A 149 7.66 -13.73 -2.85
C THR A 149 7.54 -14.12 -4.32
N ASP A 150 8.67 -14.28 -5.00
CA ASP A 150 8.71 -14.76 -6.38
C ASP A 150 7.93 -16.08 -6.57
N ASP A 151 8.05 -17.02 -5.64
CA ASP A 151 7.45 -18.36 -5.72
C ASP A 151 5.92 -18.33 -5.73
N ASN A 152 5.32 -17.37 -5.02
CA ASN A 152 3.87 -17.28 -4.86
C ASN A 152 3.24 -16.10 -5.61
N PHE A 153 4.06 -15.30 -6.31
CA PHE A 153 3.63 -14.08 -6.99
C PHE A 153 2.52 -14.35 -8.03
N TYR A 154 2.55 -15.48 -8.73
CA TYR A 154 1.56 -15.80 -9.75
C TYR A 154 0.12 -15.86 -9.19
N ASN A 155 -0.04 -16.34 -7.96
CA ASN A 155 -1.33 -16.47 -7.25
C ASN A 155 -1.55 -15.40 -6.16
N ARG A 156 -0.73 -14.33 -6.16
CA ARG A 156 -0.74 -13.27 -5.12
C ARG A 156 -2.12 -12.71 -4.79
N LEU A 157 -3.02 -12.57 -5.78
CA LEU A 157 -4.34 -11.98 -5.57
C LEU A 157 -5.19 -12.81 -4.59
N GLU A 158 -5.29 -14.11 -4.84
CA GLU A 158 -6.07 -15.03 -3.99
C GLU A 158 -5.39 -15.22 -2.63
N ILE A 159 -4.06 -15.37 -2.62
CA ILE A 159 -3.28 -15.50 -1.37
C ILE A 159 -3.51 -14.29 -0.46
N CYS A 160 -3.44 -13.07 -1.01
CA CYS A 160 -3.72 -11.85 -0.26
C CYS A 160 -5.17 -11.80 0.22
N TYR A 161 -6.13 -12.17 -0.63
CA TYR A 161 -7.54 -12.21 -0.25
C TYR A 161 -7.80 -13.16 0.92
N ASP A 162 -7.34 -14.41 0.83
CA ASP A 162 -7.55 -15.42 1.86
C ASP A 162 -6.91 -14.99 3.20
N ALA A 163 -5.70 -14.42 3.15
CA ALA A 163 -5.01 -13.93 4.33
C ALA A 163 -5.76 -12.76 5.01
N VAL A 164 -6.18 -11.77 4.22
CA VAL A 164 -6.94 -10.61 4.72
C VAL A 164 -8.31 -11.05 5.24
N PHE A 165 -9.03 -11.90 4.51
CA PHE A 165 -10.35 -12.40 4.91
C PHE A 165 -10.29 -13.18 6.22
N LYS A 166 -9.28 -14.05 6.39
CA LYS A 166 -9.04 -14.77 7.65
C LYS A 166 -8.72 -13.81 8.79
N TRP A 167 -7.98 -12.73 8.54
CA TRP A 167 -7.67 -11.71 9.53
C TRP A 167 -8.89 -10.88 9.94
N LEU A 168 -9.74 -10.47 9.00
CA LEU A 168 -10.97 -9.70 9.25
C LEU A 168 -11.95 -10.47 10.16
N LYS A 169 -11.93 -11.80 10.12
CA LYS A 169 -12.76 -12.67 10.97
C LYS A 169 -12.28 -12.80 12.43
N LYS A 170 -11.17 -12.16 12.82
CA LYS A 170 -10.59 -12.19 14.19
C LYS A 170 -10.92 -10.92 15.03
#